data_AF-X1AIG5-F1
#
_entry.id   AF-X1AIG5-F1
#
_cell.length_a   1.000
_cell.length_b   1.000
_cell.length_c   1.000
_cell.angle_alpha   90.00
_cell.angle_beta   90.00
_cell.angle_gamma   90.00
#
_symmetry.space_group_name_H-M   'P 1'
#
loop_
_entity.id
_entity.type
_entity.pdbx_description
1 polymer ?
#
loop_
_entity_poly.entity_id
_entity_poly.type
_entity_poly.pdbx_seq_one_letter_code
_entity_poly.pdbx_strand_id
1 'polypeptide(L)' 'GHGVEFWNDFVSTLRLVGYDGVISIEHEDPLMSANEGLLKAIEFLNKVLLYEKPGEMWWA' A
#
# COMPACT_ATOMS: atom_id res chain seq x y z
N GLY A 1 2.35 7.62 10.62
CA GLY A 1 1.54 6.41 10.37
C GLY A 1 2.36 5.17 10.66
N HIS A 2 2.09 4.06 9.95
CA HIS A 2 2.86 2.82 10.02
C HIS A 2 4.03 2.79 9.02
N GLY A 3 5.04 1.95 9.29
CA GLY A 3 6.21 1.72 8.43
C GLY A 3 5.95 0.75 7.27
N VAL A 4 6.97 0.54 6.42
CA VAL A 4 6.87 -0.28 5.19
C VAL A 4 6.54 -1.74 5.49
N GLU A 5 7.04 -2.28 6.60
CA GLU A 5 6.82 -3.66 7.01
C GLU A 5 5.33 -3.93 7.24
N PHE A 6 4.67 -3.05 8.00
CA PHE A 6 3.24 -3.14 8.23
C PHE A 6 2.45 -3.09 6.91
N TRP A 7 2.80 -2.16 6.01
CA TRP A 7 2.07 -1.97 4.76
C TRP A 7 2.27 -3.13 3.78
N ASN A 8 3.45 -3.76 3.78
CA ASN A 8 3.70 -5.00 3.02
C ASN A 8 2.81 -6.14 3.52
N ASP A 9 2.72 -6.33 4.84
CA ASP A 9 1.88 -7.36 5.44
C ASP A 9 0.39 -7.08 5.19
N PHE A 10 -0.01 -5.81 5.28
CA PHE A 10 -1.38 -5.38 5.03
C PHE A 10 -1.80 -5.63 3.57
N VAL A 11 -1.02 -5.16 2.59
CA VAL A 11 -1.30 -5.37 1.16
C VAL A 11 -1.29 -6.86 0.80
N SER A 12 -0.36 -7.64 1.36
CA SER A 12 -0.32 -9.09 1.16
C SER A 12 -1.57 -9.77 1.71
N THR A 13 -2.02 -9.35 2.89
CA THR A 13 -3.26 -9.86 3.50
C THR A 13 -4.48 -9.53 2.63
N LEU A 14 -4.59 -8.30 2.12
CA LEU A 14 -5.66 -7.91 1.19
C LEU A 14 -5.69 -8.82 -0.06
N ARG A 15 -4.53 -9.15 -0.62
CA ARG A 15 -4.42 -10.09 -1.74
C ARG A 15 -4.90 -11.49 -1.36
N LEU A 16 -4.52 -11.99 -0.20
CA LEU A 16 -4.89 -13.33 0.28
C LEU A 16 -6.39 -13.47 0.52
N VAL A 17 -7.05 -12.42 1.00
CA VAL A 17 -8.50 -12.41 1.22
C VAL A 17 -9.30 -12.06 -0.04
N GLY A 18 -8.64 -11.85 -1.18
CA GLY A 18 -9.28 -11.60 -2.46
C GLY A 18 -9.86 -10.19 -2.63
N TYR A 19 -9.36 -9.21 -1.87
CA TYR A 19 -9.77 -7.82 -2.04
C TYR A 19 -9.23 -7.25 -3.36
N ASP A 20 -10.13 -6.72 -4.20
CA ASP A 20 -9.81 -6.13 -5.53
C ASP A 20 -10.14 -4.63 -5.63
N GLY A 21 -10.50 -4.01 -4.50
CA GLY A 21 -10.87 -2.62 -4.43
C GLY A 21 -9.68 -1.65 -4.40
N VAL A 22 -10.02 -0.37 -4.27
CA VAL A 22 -9.03 0.70 -4.18
C VAL A 22 -8.49 0.87 -2.77
N ILE A 23 -7.22 1.25 -2.63
CA ILE A 23 -6.69 1.81 -1.38
C ILE A 23 -6.83 3.33 -1.48
N SER A 24 -7.79 3.88 -0.75
CA SER A 24 -8.01 5.33 -0.67
C SER A 24 -7.04 5.96 0.33
N ILE A 25 -6.57 7.17 0.04
CA ILE A 25 -5.70 7.95 0.93
C ILE A 25 -6.54 9.04 1.60
N GLU A 26 -6.53 9.04 2.92
CA GLU A 26 -7.04 10.12 3.75
C GLU A 26 -5.86 10.80 4.46
N HIS A 27 -5.75 12.12 4.30
CA HIS A 27 -4.62 12.90 4.81
C HIS A 27 -5.10 14.02 5.73
N GLU A 28 -4.72 13.94 7.01
CA GLU A 28 -5.10 14.90 8.06
C GLU A 28 -3.88 15.33 8.89
N ASP A 29 -2.77 15.70 8.22
CA ASP A 29 -1.56 16.17 8.92
C ASP A 29 -1.52 17.71 8.96
N PRO A 30 -1.45 18.36 10.14
CA PRO A 30 -1.36 19.81 10.23
C PRO A 30 0.03 20.37 9.88
N LEU A 31 1.07 19.52 9.78
CA LEU A 31 2.45 19.93 9.52
C LEU A 31 2.81 19.94 8.03
N MET A 32 2.01 19.31 7.17
CA MET A 32 2.22 19.28 5.73
C MET A 32 1.07 19.97 5.02
N SER A 33 1.35 20.52 3.83
CA SER A 33 0.26 20.87 2.92
C SER A 33 -0.43 19.59 2.45
N ALA A 34 -1.73 19.69 2.13
CA ALA A 34 -2.50 18.55 1.63
C ALA A 34 -1.85 17.90 0.40
N ASN A 35 -1.28 18.70 -0.51
CA ASN A 35 -0.63 18.19 -1.71
C ASN A 35 0.69 17.47 -1.40
N GLU A 36 1.52 18.03 -0.52
CA GLU A 36 2.77 17.39 -0.12
C GLU A 36 2.52 16.05 0.59
N GLY A 37 1.57 16.03 1.52
CA GLY A 37 1.17 14.82 2.23
C GLY A 37 0.63 13.74 1.30
N LEU A 38 -0.25 14.12 0.37
CA LEU A 38 -0.80 13.22 -0.63
C LEU A 38 0.28 12.62 -1.53
N LEU A 39 1.19 13.45 -2.08
CA LEU A 39 2.25 12.97 -2.97
C LEU A 39 3.22 12.02 -2.26
N LYS A 40 3.58 12.32 -1.00
CA LYS A 40 4.40 11.42 -0.18
C LYS A 40 3.71 10.08 0.08
N ALA A 41 2.41 10.11 0.39
CA ALA A 41 1.63 8.90 0.62
C ALA A 41 1.53 8.05 -0.66
N ILE A 42 1.29 8.67 -1.83
CA ILE A 42 1.28 7.98 -3.13
C ILE A 42 2.65 7.34 -3.42
N GLU A 43 3.74 8.09 -3.26
CA GLU A 43 5.09 7.58 -3.52
C GLU A 43 5.42 6.38 -2.61
N PHE A 44 5.04 6.47 -1.33
CA PHE A 44 5.23 5.38 -0.37
C PHE A 44 4.38 4.16 -0.73
N LEU A 45 3.08 4.33 -0.98
CA LEU A 45 2.18 3.21 -1.26
C LEU A 45 2.53 2.49 -2.57
N ASN A 46 2.97 3.21 -3.60
CA ASN A 46 3.44 2.60 -4.85
C ASN A 46 4.63 1.64 -4.66
N LYS A 47 5.40 1.76 -3.58
CA LYS A 47 6.51 0.83 -3.27
C LYS A 47 6.03 -0.50 -2.68
N VAL A 48 4.84 -0.55 -2.11
CA VAL A 48 4.29 -1.73 -1.41
C VAL A 48 3.16 -2.43 -2.17
N LEU A 49 2.51 -1.72 -3.11
CA LEU A 49 1.41 -2.28 -3.89
C LEU A 49 1.88 -3.41 -4.82
N LEU A 50 1.06 -4.46 -4.90
CA LEU A 50 1.28 -5.60 -5.80
C LEU A 50 0.46 -5.41 -7.07
N TYR A 51 1.12 -5.41 -8.23
CA TYR A 51 0.47 -5.20 -9.53
C TYR A 51 0.29 -6.50 -10.33
N GLU A 52 1.20 -7.46 -10.15
CA GLU A 52 1.14 -8.74 -10.86
C GLU A 52 0.23 -9.74 -10.14
N LYS A 53 -0.19 -10.78 -10.86
CA LYS A 53 -0.82 -11.95 -10.24
C LYS A 53 0.26 -12.78 -9.57
N PRO A 54 -0.05 -13.47 -8.45
CA PRO A 54 0.85 -14.47 -7.90
C PRO A 54 1.24 -15.47 -8.99
N GLY A 55 2.55 -15.68 -9.17
CA GLY A 55 3.06 -16.72 -10.06
C GLY A 55 2.88 -18.11 -9.46
N GLU A 56 3.28 -19.13 -10.22
CA GLU A 56 3.37 -20.49 -9.70
C GLU A 56 4.41 -20.56 -8.56
N MET A 57 4.12 -21.39 -7.56
CA MET A 57 5.06 -21.64 -6.47
C MET A 57 6.23 -22.46 -7.02
N TRP A 58 7.42 -21.86 -7.10
CA TRP A 58 8.60 -22.50 -7.68
C TRP A 58 9.59 -23.08 -6.65
N TRP A 59 9.31 -22.89 -5.36
CA TRP A 59 10.12 -23.35 -4.23
C TRP A 59 9.41 -24.41 -3.36
N ALA A 60 8.31 -24.98 -3.84
CA ALA A 60 7.61 -26.08 -3.17
C ALA A 60 8.26 -27.43 -3.48
#